data_AF-A0A367MEL2-F1
#
_entry.id   AF-A0A367MEL2-F1
#
_cell.length_a   1.000
_cell.length_b   1.000
_cell.length_c   1.000
_cell.angle_alpha   90.00
_cell.angle_beta   90.00
_cell.angle_gamma   90.00
#
_symmetry.space_group_name_H-M   'P 1'
#
loop_
_entity.id
_entity.type
_entity.pdbx_description
1 polymer ?
#
loop_
_entity_poly.entity_id
_entity_poly.type
_entity_poly.pdbx_seq_one_letter_code
_entity_poly.pdbx_strand_id
1 'polypeptide(L)'
;ERAAQSHWSYDGQYYFISNNCAVETLKLLRSGIPRRPLQSLDSITPYGVLEMLENRKLADPSVLDDPKEALRLGYRFDSFRDRYQAMFDVLKQRLHIPQDKVEDWLALPARERQPWFAKADLRASAALLLLEQASLRRQLLLAQDELKRLYLGHLDKPAGDQRLEVAGKTFQQILDDSGFLSRPAELLEGGYGLPQAAEWKHLEEQTRERQARLRRLSDDLDREVRALLDPERRAELEANEANIKEVGAHLRELHKAAGGLMLP
;
A
#
# COMPACT_ATOMS: atom_id res chain seq x y z
N GLU A 1 -19.19 2.51 5.05
CA GLU A 1 -18.13 1.49 5.23
C GLU A 1 -16.96 1.77 4.29
N ARG A 2 -15.77 1.29 4.67
CA ARG A 2 -14.44 1.47 4.03
C ARG A 2 -13.56 2.60 4.60
N ALA A 3 -13.44 2.61 5.92
CA ALA A 3 -12.20 3.01 6.59
C ALA A 3 -11.35 1.75 6.80
N ALA A 4 -10.53 1.38 5.82
CA ALA A 4 -9.52 0.34 6.00
C ALA A 4 -8.42 0.46 4.96
N GLN A 5 -7.18 0.40 5.46
CA GLN A 5 -5.92 0.07 4.76
C GLN A 5 -5.17 1.22 4.08
N SER A 6 -4.45 1.98 4.89
CA SER A 6 -2.99 2.05 4.75
C SER A 6 -2.38 2.60 6.04
N HIS A 7 -2.02 1.69 6.94
CA HIS A 7 -1.14 2.01 8.05
C HIS A 7 0.23 1.47 7.69
N TRP A 8 1.14 2.37 7.37
CA TRP A 8 2.55 2.18 7.63
C TRP A 8 3.25 3.55 7.68
N SER A 9 4.06 3.71 8.73
CA SER A 9 4.66 4.97 9.20
C SER A 9 5.43 5.67 8.09
N TYR A 10 4.84 6.74 7.56
CA TYR A 10 5.55 7.73 6.75
C TYR A 10 5.52 9.04 7.52
N ASP A 11 6.70 9.57 7.80
CA ASP A 11 6.94 10.88 8.43
C ASP A 11 6.81 12.01 7.39
N GLY A 12 5.76 11.92 6.57
CA GLY A 12 5.47 12.87 5.52
C GLY A 12 4.19 13.61 5.83
N GLN A 13 4.25 14.93 5.70
CA GLN A 13 3.15 15.83 5.99
C GLN A 13 1.88 15.41 5.23
N TYR A 14 0.90 14.91 5.98
CA TYR A 14 -0.42 14.54 5.49
C TYR A 14 -1.18 15.80 5.05
N TYR A 15 -1.17 16.10 3.76
CA TYR A 15 -2.07 17.11 3.17
C TYR A 15 -3.26 16.39 2.53
N PHE A 16 -4.31 16.20 3.31
CA PHE A 16 -5.67 16.13 2.79
C PHE A 16 -6.39 17.33 3.39
N ILE A 17 -6.67 18.34 2.58
CA ILE A 17 -7.32 19.58 3.03
C ILE A 17 -8.77 19.31 3.50
N SER A 18 -9.38 18.18 3.11
CA SER A 18 -10.63 17.65 3.70
C SER A 18 -10.78 16.14 3.46
N ASN A 19 -11.75 15.52 4.13
CA ASN A 19 -12.12 14.08 4.02
C ASN A 19 -10.94 13.11 4.19
N ASN A 20 -10.29 13.20 5.36
CA ASN A 20 -9.26 12.26 5.77
C ASN A 20 -9.57 11.68 7.15
N CYS A 21 -8.87 10.60 7.51
CA CYS A 21 -9.14 9.85 8.74
C CYS A 21 -9.17 10.74 10.00
N ALA A 22 -8.38 11.82 10.04
CA ALA A 22 -8.38 12.78 11.15
C ALA A 22 -9.65 13.65 11.15
N VAL A 23 -10.06 14.16 9.99
CA VAL A 23 -11.29 14.94 9.79
C VAL A 23 -12.54 14.10 10.06
N GLU A 24 -12.61 12.85 9.59
CA GLU A 24 -13.74 11.96 9.90
C GLU A 24 -13.79 11.57 11.37
N THR A 25 -12.64 11.22 11.97
CA THR A 25 -12.56 10.89 13.40
C THR A 25 -13.04 12.07 14.23
N LEU A 26 -12.63 13.29 13.89
CA LEU A 26 -13.06 14.50 14.58
C LEU A 26 -14.57 14.77 14.38
N LYS A 27 -15.11 14.57 13.19
CA LYS A 27 -16.57 14.66 12.93
C LYS A 27 -17.35 13.63 13.77
N LEU A 28 -16.85 12.39 13.85
CA LEU A 28 -17.45 11.32 14.66
C LEU A 28 -17.40 11.64 16.16
N LEU A 29 -16.27 12.15 16.65
CA LEU A 29 -16.15 12.57 18.05
C LEU A 29 -17.10 13.72 18.38
N ARG A 30 -17.26 14.68 17.47
CA ARG A 30 -18.20 15.81 17.62
C ARG A 30 -19.66 15.37 17.65
N SER A 31 -20.05 14.38 16.85
CA SER A 31 -21.42 13.87 16.80
C SER A 31 -21.72 12.88 17.93
N GLY A 32 -20.76 12.05 18.31
CA GLY A 32 -20.92 11.00 19.32
C GLY A 32 -20.71 11.45 20.76
N ILE A 33 -20.01 12.56 21.01
CA ILE A 33 -19.67 13.02 22.36
C ILE A 33 -20.14 14.48 22.55
N PRO A 34 -21.19 14.74 23.34
CA PRO A 34 -21.75 16.08 23.56
C PRO A 34 -20.90 16.90 24.55
N ARG A 35 -19.61 17.10 24.25
CA ARG A 35 -18.68 17.93 25.05
C ARG A 35 -18.33 19.20 24.29
N ARG A 36 -18.61 20.38 24.89
CA ARG A 36 -18.26 21.70 24.30
C ARG A 36 -16.79 21.78 23.86
N PRO A 37 -15.81 21.24 24.59
CA PRO A 37 -14.41 21.24 24.16
C PRO A 37 -14.13 20.50 22.84
N LEU A 38 -15.01 19.62 22.34
CA LEU A 38 -14.83 18.93 21.05
C LEU A 38 -15.42 19.70 19.87
N GLN A 39 -16.45 20.52 20.12
CA GLN A 39 -17.15 21.26 19.06
C GLN A 39 -16.31 22.37 18.43
N SER A 40 -15.28 22.86 19.14
CA SER A 40 -14.40 23.94 18.65
C SER A 40 -13.04 23.43 18.10
N LEU A 41 -12.87 22.12 17.92
CA LEU A 41 -11.59 21.53 17.51
C LEU A 41 -11.51 21.39 16.00
N ASP A 42 -10.61 22.09 15.31
CA ASP A 42 -10.35 21.83 13.88
C ASP A 42 -8.89 21.39 13.71
N SER A 43 -8.69 20.19 13.16
CA SER A 43 -7.38 19.70 12.72
C SER A 43 -7.55 18.83 11.48
N ILE A 44 -6.56 18.92 10.60
CA ILE A 44 -6.49 18.18 9.33
C ILE A 44 -5.44 17.07 9.36
N THR A 45 -4.68 16.94 10.44
CA THR A 45 -3.65 15.89 10.58
C THR A 45 -3.96 14.96 11.78
N PRO A 46 -3.68 13.65 11.67
CA PRO A 46 -3.91 12.71 12.77
C PRO A 46 -3.16 13.09 14.05
N TYR A 47 -1.88 13.47 13.94
CA TYR A 47 -1.09 13.91 15.09
C TYR A 47 -1.64 15.20 15.70
N GLY A 48 -2.08 16.16 14.90
CA GLY A 48 -2.70 17.38 15.41
C GLY A 48 -4.02 17.12 16.14
N VAL A 49 -4.82 16.14 15.69
CA VAL A 49 -6.03 15.72 16.43
C VAL A 49 -5.66 15.13 17.79
N LEU A 50 -4.67 14.25 17.87
CA LEU A 50 -4.23 13.65 19.14
C LEU A 50 -3.68 14.71 20.09
N GLU A 51 -2.75 15.56 19.64
CA GLU A 51 -2.16 16.64 20.43
C GLU A 51 -3.24 17.59 20.97
N MET A 52 -4.24 17.92 20.15
CA MET A 52 -5.38 18.73 20.59
C MET A 52 -6.23 18.04 21.67
N LEU A 53 -6.45 16.73 21.56
CA LEU A 53 -7.20 15.96 22.54
C LEU A 53 -6.42 15.85 23.87
N GLU A 54 -5.11 15.65 23.82
CA GLU A 54 -4.22 15.64 25.00
C GLU A 54 -4.20 16.99 25.70
N ASN A 55 -3.99 18.08 24.94
CA ASN A 55 -3.98 19.45 25.47
C ASN A 55 -5.31 19.84 26.14
N ARG A 56 -6.44 19.29 25.65
CA ARG A 56 -7.76 19.49 26.26
C ARG A 56 -8.12 18.46 27.33
N LYS A 57 -7.19 17.57 27.71
CA LYS A 57 -7.38 16.49 28.69
C LYS A 57 -8.55 15.56 28.32
N LEU A 58 -8.76 15.35 27.03
CA LEU A 58 -9.77 14.47 26.46
C LEU A 58 -9.19 13.12 26.04
N ALA A 59 -7.87 13.04 25.84
CA ALA A 59 -7.11 11.82 25.67
C ALA A 59 -6.12 11.67 26.83
N ASP A 60 -5.92 10.43 27.26
CA ASP A 60 -4.90 10.06 28.23
C ASP A 60 -3.69 9.47 27.48
N PRO A 61 -2.56 10.19 27.37
CA PRO A 61 -1.39 9.71 26.65
C PRO A 61 -0.67 8.59 27.41
N SER A 62 -0.90 8.44 28.72
CA SER A 62 -0.15 7.50 29.56
C SER A 62 -0.36 6.02 29.17
N VAL A 63 -1.46 5.71 28.47
CA VAL A 63 -1.71 4.37 27.90
C VAL A 63 -0.69 3.96 26.83
N LEU A 64 0.12 4.90 26.33
CA LEU A 64 1.18 4.67 25.34
C LEU A 64 2.59 4.61 25.98
N ASP A 65 2.74 4.89 27.27
CA ASP A 65 4.03 4.99 27.96
C ASP A 65 4.76 3.65 28.03
N ASP A 66 4.03 2.54 28.17
CA ASP A 66 4.57 1.19 28.00
C ASP A 66 4.24 0.68 26.58
N PRO A 67 5.24 0.63 25.67
CA PRO A 67 5.04 0.17 24.30
C PRO A 67 4.49 -1.25 24.20
N LYS A 68 4.86 -2.14 25.13
CA LYS A 68 4.44 -3.55 25.10
C LYS A 68 2.99 -3.69 25.54
N GLU A 69 2.63 -3.01 26.61
CA GLU A 69 1.26 -3.01 27.12
C GLU A 69 0.31 -2.30 26.14
N ALA A 70 0.74 -1.17 25.57
CA ALA A 70 0.00 -0.46 24.53
C ALA A 70 -0.24 -1.35 23.29
N LEU A 71 0.75 -2.15 22.88
CA LEU A 71 0.59 -3.11 21.79
C LEU A 71 -0.39 -4.24 22.17
N ARG A 72 -0.28 -4.77 23.40
CA ARG A 72 -1.15 -5.84 23.91
C ARG A 72 -2.61 -5.42 23.99
N LEU A 73 -2.86 -4.17 24.39
CA LEU A 73 -4.19 -3.59 24.53
C LEU A 73 -4.74 -3.00 23.21
N GLY A 74 -3.94 -2.99 22.14
CA GLY A 74 -4.34 -2.48 20.83
C GLY A 74 -4.31 -0.95 20.69
N TYR A 75 -3.70 -0.24 21.65
CA TYR A 75 -3.46 1.20 21.57
C TYR A 75 -2.30 1.54 20.61
N ARG A 76 -1.37 0.61 20.42
CA ARG A 76 -0.24 0.73 19.49
C ARG A 76 -0.31 -0.39 18.46
N PHE A 77 -0.05 -0.06 17.19
CA PHE A 77 0.11 -1.04 16.13
C PHE A 77 1.60 -1.29 15.86
N ASP A 78 1.95 -2.56 15.68
CA ASP A 78 3.33 -2.97 15.40
C ASP A 78 3.79 -2.45 14.03
N SER A 79 5.04 -2.03 13.97
CA SER A 79 5.69 -1.66 12.73
C SER A 79 6.47 -2.88 12.23
N PHE A 80 6.24 -3.35 10.99
CA PHE A 80 7.21 -4.19 10.26
C PHE A 80 8.67 -3.65 10.24
N ARG A 81 8.99 -2.45 10.76
CA ARG A 81 10.33 -1.88 10.83
C ARG A 81 11.26 -2.80 11.59
N ASP A 82 10.85 -3.27 12.76
CA ASP A 82 11.68 -4.14 13.59
C ASP A 82 11.92 -5.49 12.91
N ARG A 83 10.95 -5.95 12.12
CA ARG A 83 11.09 -7.17 11.30
C ARG A 83 12.06 -6.96 10.14
N TYR A 84 12.02 -5.79 9.48
CA TYR A 84 12.98 -5.45 8.43
C TYR A 84 14.38 -5.23 9.00
N GLN A 85 14.51 -4.60 10.17
CA GLN A 85 15.79 -4.46 10.86
C GLN A 85 16.39 -5.83 11.21
N ALA A 86 15.59 -6.76 11.71
CA ALA A 86 16.06 -8.12 11.97
C ALA A 86 16.57 -8.83 10.71
N MET A 87 15.93 -8.62 9.55
CA MET A 87 16.41 -9.15 8.27
C MET A 87 17.69 -8.45 7.81
N PHE A 88 17.77 -7.14 8.01
CA PHE A 88 18.95 -6.34 7.70
C PHE A 88 20.17 -6.75 8.54
N ASP A 89 19.98 -7.04 9.83
CA ASP A 89 21.06 -7.50 10.70
C ASP A 89 21.66 -8.82 10.23
N VAL A 90 20.83 -9.72 9.67
CA VAL A 90 21.30 -10.96 9.03
C VAL A 90 22.16 -10.66 7.81
N LEU A 91 21.80 -9.66 7.01
CA LEU A 91 22.63 -9.23 5.87
C LEU A 91 23.94 -8.62 6.32
N LYS A 92 23.91 -7.75 7.35
CA LYS A 92 25.10 -7.12 7.90
C LYS A 92 26.12 -8.14 8.39
N GLN A 93 25.66 -9.17 9.11
CA GLN A 93 26.51 -10.25 9.61
C GLN A 93 27.12 -11.12 8.50
N ARG A 94 26.42 -11.32 7.38
CA ARG A 94 26.84 -12.25 6.32
C ARG A 94 27.59 -11.58 5.17
N LEU A 95 27.13 -10.40 4.75
CA LEU A 95 27.62 -9.70 3.56
C LEU A 95 28.54 -8.53 3.90
N HIS A 96 28.69 -8.15 5.18
CA HIS A 96 29.52 -7.02 5.63
C HIS A 96 29.21 -5.73 4.85
N ILE A 97 27.91 -5.45 4.67
CA ILE A 97 27.43 -4.25 4.00
C ILE A 97 27.79 -2.99 4.80
N PRO A 98 28.08 -1.85 4.13
CA PRO A 98 28.56 -0.64 4.79
C PRO A 98 27.47 0.15 5.53
N GLN A 99 26.19 -0.13 5.28
CA GLN A 99 25.07 0.56 5.92
C GLN A 99 24.88 0.11 7.38
N ASP A 100 24.46 1.05 8.23
CA ASP A 100 24.24 0.78 9.65
C ASP A 100 22.79 0.48 10.01
N LYS A 101 21.83 1.10 9.32
CA LYS A 101 20.39 0.93 9.57
C LYS A 101 19.67 0.43 8.32
N VAL A 102 18.53 -0.23 8.55
CA VAL A 102 17.68 -0.72 7.45
C VAL A 102 17.15 0.43 6.59
N GLU A 103 16.91 1.60 7.16
CA GLU A 103 16.47 2.79 6.42
C GLU A 103 17.54 3.26 5.43
N ASP A 104 18.81 3.24 5.81
CA ASP A 104 19.92 3.64 4.94
C ASP A 104 20.03 2.69 3.74
N TRP A 105 19.77 1.40 3.96
CA TRP A 105 19.72 0.40 2.90
C TRP A 105 18.54 0.57 1.95
N LEU A 106 17.34 0.81 2.51
CA LEU A 106 16.13 1.07 1.73
C LEU A 106 16.15 2.43 1.02
N ALA A 107 17.03 3.33 1.42
CA ALA A 107 17.25 4.62 0.77
C ALA A 107 18.13 4.53 -0.48
N LEU A 108 18.96 3.50 -0.61
CA LEU A 108 19.80 3.30 -1.80
C LEU A 108 18.94 3.15 -3.07
N PRO A 109 19.47 3.50 -4.25
CA PRO A 109 18.88 3.09 -5.52
C PRO A 109 18.90 1.57 -5.68
N ALA A 110 17.88 1.00 -6.33
CA ALA A 110 17.78 -0.43 -6.60
C ALA A 110 19.02 -1.01 -7.29
N ARG A 111 19.63 -0.23 -8.19
CA ARG A 111 20.84 -0.65 -8.93
C ARG A 111 22.07 -0.82 -8.05
N GLU A 112 22.18 -0.04 -6.97
CA GLU A 112 23.34 -0.12 -6.05
C GLU A 112 23.26 -1.34 -5.13
N ARG A 113 22.06 -1.93 -4.97
CA ARG A 113 21.85 -3.15 -4.17
C ARG A 113 22.18 -4.44 -4.93
N GLN A 114 22.09 -4.43 -6.26
CA GLN A 114 22.33 -5.61 -7.12
C GLN A 114 23.64 -6.35 -6.87
N PRO A 115 24.80 -5.69 -6.67
CA PRO A 115 26.08 -6.39 -6.49
C PRO A 115 26.12 -7.34 -5.29
N TRP A 116 25.22 -7.19 -4.33
CA TRP A 116 25.14 -8.01 -3.13
C TRP A 116 24.38 -9.31 -3.37
N PHE A 117 23.56 -9.40 -4.42
CA PHE A 117 22.70 -10.57 -4.69
C PHE A 117 23.53 -11.82 -5.00
N ALA A 118 24.52 -11.69 -5.89
CA ALA A 118 25.39 -12.80 -6.27
C ALA A 118 26.26 -13.34 -5.11
N LYS A 119 26.52 -12.52 -4.09
CA LYS A 119 27.34 -12.89 -2.92
C LYS A 119 26.52 -13.53 -1.80
N ALA A 120 25.20 -13.48 -1.88
CA ALA A 120 24.31 -13.93 -0.83
C ALA A 120 24.15 -15.45 -0.82
N ASP A 121 24.27 -16.04 0.37
CA ASP A 121 23.86 -17.42 0.62
C ASP A 121 22.33 -17.55 0.78
N LEU A 122 21.81 -18.76 1.04
CA LEU A 122 20.37 -19.00 1.09
C LEU A 122 19.63 -18.09 2.09
N ARG A 123 20.21 -17.89 3.28
CA ARG A 123 19.57 -17.10 4.35
C ARG A 123 19.68 -15.61 4.05
N ALA A 124 20.83 -15.16 3.54
CA ALA A 124 21.01 -13.78 3.10
C ALA A 124 20.11 -13.46 1.89
N SER A 125 19.93 -14.39 0.95
CA SER A 125 19.05 -14.22 -0.21
C SER A 125 17.58 -14.08 0.19
N ALA A 126 17.14 -14.86 1.19
CA ALA A 126 15.78 -14.73 1.73
C ALA A 126 15.57 -13.37 2.42
N ALA A 127 16.56 -12.90 3.19
CA ALA A 127 16.52 -11.57 3.81
C ALA A 127 16.54 -10.44 2.76
N LEU A 128 17.38 -10.54 1.73
CA LEU A 128 17.40 -9.61 0.59
C LEU A 128 16.04 -9.55 -0.11
N LEU A 129 15.41 -10.70 -0.37
CA LEU A 129 14.10 -10.73 -1.01
C LEU A 129 13.05 -9.94 -0.22
N LEU A 130 13.03 -10.11 1.11
CA LEU A 130 12.11 -9.37 1.99
C LEU A 130 12.40 -7.88 2.00
N LEU A 131 13.67 -7.48 1.99
CA LEU A 131 14.05 -6.05 1.94
C LEU A 131 13.78 -5.42 0.57
N GLU A 132 13.98 -6.14 -0.53
CA GLU A 132 13.61 -5.64 -1.87
C GLU A 132 12.09 -5.49 -2.01
N GLN A 133 11.30 -6.40 -1.44
CA GLN A 133 9.84 -6.23 -1.35
C GLN A 133 9.45 -5.01 -0.51
N ALA A 134 10.16 -4.75 0.59
CA ALA A 134 9.96 -3.56 1.40
C ALA A 134 10.32 -2.27 0.63
N SER A 135 11.42 -2.30 -0.14
CA SER A 135 11.83 -1.21 -1.03
C SER A 135 10.77 -0.93 -2.10
N LEU A 136 10.30 -1.97 -2.79
CA LEU A 136 9.21 -1.84 -3.78
C LEU A 136 7.96 -1.21 -3.15
N ARG A 137 7.54 -1.69 -1.98
CA ARG A 137 6.39 -1.12 -1.27
C ARG A 137 6.59 0.36 -0.96
N ARG A 138 7.79 0.76 -0.52
CA ARG A 138 8.13 2.17 -0.28
C ARG A 138 8.03 2.99 -1.57
N GLN A 139 8.56 2.50 -2.68
CA GLN A 139 8.49 3.19 -3.97
C GLN A 139 7.05 3.34 -4.48
N LEU A 140 6.21 2.31 -4.29
CA LEU A 140 4.79 2.38 -4.63
C LEU A 140 4.04 3.42 -3.81
N LEU A 141 4.36 3.58 -2.52
CA LEU A 141 3.77 4.62 -1.68
C LEU A 141 4.19 6.02 -2.13
N LEU A 142 5.46 6.21 -2.51
CA LEU A 142 5.93 7.49 -3.06
C LEU A 142 5.28 7.81 -4.40
N ALA A 143 5.11 6.81 -5.26
CA ALA A 143 4.38 6.95 -6.52
C ALA A 143 2.90 7.33 -6.28
N GLN A 144 2.24 6.71 -5.30
CA GLN A 144 0.87 7.07 -4.92
C GLN A 144 0.76 8.51 -4.41
N ASP A 145 1.69 8.96 -3.57
CA ASP A 145 1.73 10.35 -3.08
C ASP A 145 1.92 11.35 -4.23
N GLU A 146 2.81 11.03 -5.17
CA GLU A 146 3.04 11.83 -6.37
C GLU A 146 1.79 11.96 -7.23
N LEU A 147 1.15 10.83 -7.56
CA LEU A 147 -0.12 10.81 -8.32
C LEU A 147 -1.22 11.58 -7.60
N LYS A 148 -1.31 11.45 -6.28
CA LYS A 148 -2.28 12.20 -5.48
C LYS A 148 -2.03 13.71 -5.57
N ARG A 149 -0.77 14.16 -5.48
CA ARG A 149 -0.44 15.59 -5.65
C ARG A 149 -0.78 16.08 -7.06
N LEU A 150 -0.48 15.29 -8.09
CA LEU A 150 -0.82 15.61 -9.47
C LEU A 150 -2.35 15.74 -9.66
N TYR A 151 -3.10 14.79 -9.12
CA TYR A 151 -4.57 14.79 -9.17
C TYR A 151 -5.18 15.99 -8.42
N LEU A 152 -4.72 16.29 -7.21
CA LEU A 152 -5.21 17.43 -6.43
C LEU A 152 -4.83 18.76 -7.10
N GLY A 153 -3.61 18.88 -7.63
CA GLY A 153 -3.18 20.07 -8.37
C GLY A 153 -3.99 20.32 -9.65
N HIS A 154 -4.53 19.27 -10.27
CA HIS A 154 -5.41 19.36 -11.43
C HIS A 154 -6.81 19.91 -11.07
N LEU A 155 -7.35 19.53 -9.91
CA LEU A 155 -8.65 20.05 -9.45
C LEU A 155 -8.64 21.58 -9.26
N ASP A 156 -7.49 22.14 -8.87
CA ASP A 156 -7.32 23.59 -8.68
C ASP A 156 -7.03 24.36 -9.99
N LYS A 157 -6.68 23.66 -11.10
CA LYS A 157 -6.32 24.26 -12.39
C LYS A 157 -6.96 23.50 -13.57
N PRO A 158 -8.11 23.97 -14.10
CA PRO A 158 -8.85 23.29 -15.17
C PRO A 158 -8.19 23.30 -16.56
N ALA A 159 -6.96 23.80 -16.69
CA ALA A 159 -6.15 23.75 -17.93
C ALA A 159 -5.11 22.62 -17.84
N GLY A 160 -5.55 21.42 -17.45
CA GLY A 160 -4.66 20.36 -17.02
C GLY A 160 -4.40 19.26 -18.05
N ASP A 161 -3.30 18.55 -17.81
CA ASP A 161 -2.68 17.55 -18.68
C ASP A 161 -3.68 16.46 -19.15
N GLN A 162 -3.86 16.31 -20.46
CA GLN A 162 -4.85 15.40 -21.08
C GLN A 162 -4.66 13.94 -20.61
N ARG A 163 -3.44 13.57 -20.19
CA ARG A 163 -3.11 12.25 -19.65
C ARG A 163 -3.81 11.95 -18.30
N LEU A 164 -3.98 12.95 -17.44
CA LEU A 164 -4.67 12.80 -16.15
C LEU A 164 -6.18 12.57 -16.35
N GLU A 165 -6.79 13.21 -17.35
CA GLU A 165 -8.19 12.98 -17.68
C GLU A 165 -8.45 11.57 -18.20
N VAL A 166 -7.54 11.05 -19.05
CA VAL A 166 -7.64 9.68 -19.58
C VAL A 166 -7.53 8.68 -18.43
N ALA A 167 -6.51 8.78 -17.58
CA ALA A 167 -6.34 7.90 -16.42
C ALA A 167 -7.53 7.97 -15.45
N GLY A 168 -8.09 9.18 -15.22
CA GLY A 168 -9.28 9.37 -14.41
C GLY A 168 -10.53 8.67 -14.98
N LYS A 169 -10.72 8.71 -16.30
CA LYS A 169 -11.82 8.01 -16.99
C LYS A 169 -11.65 6.50 -16.90
N THR A 170 -10.45 5.97 -17.13
CA THR A 170 -10.15 4.54 -17.01
C THR A 170 -10.40 4.05 -15.57
N PHE A 171 -10.01 4.85 -14.57
CA PHE A 171 -10.29 4.55 -13.16
C PHE A 171 -11.79 4.52 -12.84
N GLN A 172 -12.55 5.50 -13.33
CA GLN A 172 -14.01 5.51 -13.14
C GLN A 172 -14.67 4.29 -13.78
N GLN A 173 -14.23 3.89 -14.98
CA GLN A 173 -14.72 2.67 -15.65
C GLN A 173 -14.43 1.41 -14.82
N ILE A 174 -13.25 1.31 -14.20
CA ILE A 174 -12.94 0.20 -13.27
C ILE A 174 -13.85 0.22 -12.05
N LEU A 175 -14.14 1.39 -11.47
CA LEU A 175 -15.05 1.48 -10.33
C LEU A 175 -16.45 1.01 -10.70
N ASP A 176 -16.97 1.49 -11.84
CA ASP A 176 -18.29 1.10 -12.36
C ASP A 176 -18.33 -0.40 -12.66
N ASP A 177 -17.31 -0.93 -13.34
CA ASP A 177 -17.19 -2.35 -13.67
C ASP A 177 -16.88 -3.23 -12.45
N SER A 178 -16.30 -2.70 -11.36
CA SER A 178 -16.05 -3.46 -10.13
C SER A 178 -17.26 -3.53 -9.21
N GLY A 179 -18.28 -2.70 -9.46
CA GLY A 179 -19.52 -2.64 -8.67
C GLY A 179 -20.21 -3.99 -8.53
N PHE A 180 -20.18 -4.86 -9.56
CA PHE A 180 -20.81 -6.18 -9.52
C PHE A 180 -20.18 -7.12 -8.48
N LEU A 181 -18.89 -6.97 -8.15
CA LEU A 181 -18.23 -7.79 -7.12
C LEU A 181 -18.83 -7.56 -5.73
N SER A 182 -19.39 -6.37 -5.51
CA SER A 182 -20.08 -6.03 -4.27
C SER A 182 -21.57 -6.39 -4.29
N ARG A 183 -22.11 -6.77 -5.46
CA ARG A 183 -23.53 -7.07 -5.67
C ARG A 183 -23.71 -8.32 -6.53
N PRO A 184 -23.33 -9.50 -6.00
CA PRO A 184 -23.47 -10.76 -6.74
C PRO A 184 -24.92 -11.06 -7.16
N ALA A 185 -25.92 -10.47 -6.50
CA ALA A 185 -27.32 -10.59 -6.87
C ALA A 185 -27.68 -9.89 -8.20
N GLU A 186 -26.90 -8.90 -8.65
CA GLU A 186 -27.10 -8.23 -9.95
C GLU A 186 -26.57 -9.06 -11.13
N LEU A 187 -25.84 -10.14 -10.87
CA LEU A 187 -25.34 -11.05 -11.90
C LEU A 187 -26.42 -11.99 -12.45
N LEU A 188 -27.59 -12.05 -11.80
CA LEU A 188 -28.74 -12.83 -12.25
C LEU A 188 -29.90 -11.87 -12.51
N GLU A 189 -30.50 -11.95 -13.69
CA GLU A 189 -31.64 -11.10 -14.08
C GLU A 189 -32.93 -11.41 -13.28
N GLY A 190 -32.95 -12.55 -12.57
CA GLY A 190 -34.05 -13.01 -11.71
C GLY A 190 -33.78 -14.42 -11.17
N GLY A 191 -34.72 -14.98 -10.40
CA GLY A 191 -34.67 -16.38 -9.94
C GLY A 191 -35.13 -16.57 -8.48
N TYR A 192 -35.47 -17.81 -8.12
CA TYR A 192 -35.95 -18.19 -6.78
C TYR A 192 -34.80 -18.40 -5.76
N GLY A 193 -33.62 -17.80 -6.00
CA GLY A 193 -32.44 -17.94 -5.12
C GLY A 193 -31.66 -19.25 -5.27
N LEU A 194 -32.05 -20.13 -6.21
CA LEU A 194 -31.31 -21.34 -6.58
C LEU A 194 -31.02 -21.28 -8.09
N PRO A 195 -29.76 -21.12 -8.52
CA PRO A 195 -29.46 -21.00 -9.94
C PRO A 195 -29.65 -22.34 -10.66
N GLN A 196 -30.43 -22.31 -11.74
CA GLN A 196 -30.66 -23.45 -12.63
C GLN A 196 -29.45 -23.68 -13.54
N ALA A 197 -29.34 -24.87 -14.15
CA ALA A 197 -28.18 -25.23 -14.99
C ALA A 197 -27.93 -24.26 -16.17
N ALA A 198 -28.99 -23.67 -16.74
CA ALA A 198 -28.87 -22.66 -17.79
C ALA A 198 -28.39 -21.30 -17.24
N GLU A 199 -28.88 -20.90 -16.06
CA GLU A 199 -28.47 -19.68 -15.35
C GLU A 199 -26.99 -19.76 -14.92
N TRP A 200 -26.51 -20.94 -14.51
CA TRP A 200 -25.09 -21.18 -14.22
C TRP A 200 -24.18 -20.97 -15.43
N LYS A 201 -24.55 -21.51 -16.60
CA LYS A 201 -23.75 -21.33 -17.82
C LYS A 201 -23.68 -19.85 -18.23
N HIS A 202 -24.81 -19.16 -18.17
CA HIS A 202 -24.88 -17.74 -18.48
C HIS A 202 -24.05 -16.91 -17.50
N LEU A 203 -24.16 -17.20 -16.20
CA LEU A 203 -23.39 -16.55 -15.14
C LEU A 203 -21.87 -16.76 -15.33
N GLU A 204 -21.45 -17.98 -15.69
CA GLU A 204 -20.05 -18.29 -15.93
C GLU A 204 -19.50 -17.54 -17.15
N GLU A 205 -20.24 -17.49 -18.25
CA GLU A 205 -19.88 -16.72 -19.45
C GLU A 205 -19.77 -15.22 -19.14
N GLN A 206 -20.79 -14.64 -18.51
CA GLN A 206 -20.78 -13.21 -18.13
C GLN A 206 -19.66 -12.87 -17.15
N THR A 207 -19.41 -13.73 -16.16
CA THR A 207 -18.34 -13.51 -15.19
C THR A 207 -16.97 -13.57 -15.87
N ARG A 208 -16.76 -14.53 -16.78
CA ARG A 208 -15.51 -14.64 -17.55
C ARG A 208 -15.27 -13.41 -18.42
N GLU A 209 -16.29 -12.92 -19.13
CA GLU A 209 -16.19 -11.72 -19.96
C GLU A 209 -15.89 -10.47 -19.13
N ARG A 210 -16.60 -10.28 -18.02
CA ARG A 210 -16.39 -9.15 -17.10
C ARG A 210 -15.01 -9.21 -16.44
N GLN A 211 -14.57 -10.40 -16.03
CA GLN A 211 -13.23 -10.58 -15.48
C GLN A 211 -12.15 -10.28 -16.52
N ALA A 212 -12.34 -10.72 -17.77
CA ALA A 212 -11.40 -10.40 -18.86
C ALA A 212 -11.36 -8.89 -19.15
N ARG A 213 -12.51 -8.21 -19.13
CA ARG A 213 -12.60 -6.75 -19.27
C ARG A 213 -11.88 -6.03 -18.12
N LEU A 214 -12.16 -6.40 -16.87
CA LEU A 214 -11.52 -5.82 -15.69
C LEU A 214 -10.00 -5.98 -15.71
N ARG A 215 -9.49 -7.15 -16.16
CA ARG A 215 -8.04 -7.35 -16.33
C ARG A 215 -7.45 -6.38 -17.36
N ARG A 216 -8.09 -6.24 -18.53
CA ARG A 216 -7.63 -5.29 -19.57
C ARG A 216 -7.63 -3.85 -19.06
N LEU A 217 -8.73 -3.42 -18.42
CA LEU A 217 -8.81 -2.08 -17.84
C LEU A 217 -7.76 -1.86 -16.75
N SER A 218 -7.50 -2.86 -15.91
CA SER A 218 -6.44 -2.79 -14.91
C SER A 218 -5.05 -2.66 -15.55
N ASP A 219 -4.79 -3.38 -16.64
CA ASP A 219 -3.52 -3.30 -17.38
C ASP A 219 -3.37 -1.93 -18.09
N ASP A 220 -4.47 -1.40 -18.65
CA ASP A 220 -4.53 -0.06 -19.24
C ASP A 220 -4.25 1.01 -18.18
N LEU A 221 -4.93 0.93 -17.02
CA LEU A 221 -4.72 1.84 -15.91
C LEU A 221 -3.28 1.80 -15.40
N ASP A 222 -2.70 0.61 -15.21
CA ASP A 222 -1.31 0.49 -14.76
C ASP A 222 -0.35 1.19 -15.75
N ARG A 223 -0.55 1.01 -17.06
CA ARG A 223 0.25 1.72 -18.09
C ARG A 223 0.07 3.22 -18.03
N GLU A 224 -1.17 3.69 -17.95
CA GLU A 224 -1.51 5.12 -17.91
C GLU A 224 -0.94 5.78 -16.66
N VAL A 225 -1.10 5.13 -15.50
CA VAL A 225 -0.56 5.59 -14.21
C VAL A 225 0.96 5.64 -14.25
N ARG A 226 1.64 4.60 -14.77
CA ARG A 226 3.10 4.59 -14.91
C ARG A 226 3.61 5.67 -15.86
N ALA A 227 2.81 6.08 -16.85
CA ALA A 227 3.15 7.18 -17.76
C ALA A 227 2.99 8.57 -17.13
N LEU A 228 2.23 8.67 -16.03
CA LEU A 228 2.06 9.91 -15.25
C LEU A 228 3.16 10.12 -14.20
N LEU A 229 3.87 9.06 -13.81
CA LEU A 229 4.96 9.13 -12.85
C LEU A 229 6.21 9.77 -13.46
N ASP A 230 7.02 10.40 -12.61
CA ASP A 230 8.36 10.86 -12.94
C ASP A 230 9.20 9.71 -13.56
N PRO A 231 9.94 9.96 -14.67
CA PRO A 231 10.84 8.98 -15.26
C PRO A 231 11.81 8.32 -14.26
N GLU A 232 12.33 9.07 -13.27
CA GLU A 232 13.20 8.52 -12.23
C GLU A 232 12.45 7.53 -11.34
N ARG A 233 11.22 7.88 -10.93
CA ARG A 233 10.37 6.99 -10.11
C ARG A 233 10.04 5.71 -10.86
N ARG A 234 9.69 5.83 -12.15
CA ARG A 234 9.40 4.68 -13.00
C ARG A 234 10.62 3.77 -13.15
N ALA A 235 11.79 4.33 -13.42
CA ALA A 235 13.02 3.56 -13.55
C ALA A 235 13.39 2.83 -12.24
N GLU A 236 13.17 3.48 -11.09
CA GLU A 236 13.41 2.87 -9.78
C GLU A 236 12.41 1.74 -9.48
N LEU A 237 11.12 1.88 -9.83
CA LEU A 237 10.13 0.81 -9.71
C LEU A 237 10.50 -0.41 -10.58
N GLU A 238 10.82 -0.17 -11.85
CA GLU A 238 11.25 -1.24 -12.79
C GLU A 238 12.52 -1.94 -12.30
N ALA A 239 13.47 -1.20 -11.73
CA ALA A 239 14.69 -1.77 -11.15
C ALA A 239 14.40 -2.61 -9.89
N ASN A 240 13.51 -2.17 -8.99
CA ASN A 240 13.11 -2.97 -7.82
C ASN A 240 12.37 -4.26 -8.24
N GLU A 241 11.49 -4.19 -9.23
CA GLU A 241 10.81 -5.37 -9.78
C GLU A 241 11.81 -6.37 -10.41
N ALA A 242 12.83 -5.87 -11.11
CA ALA A 242 13.92 -6.68 -11.65
C ALA A 242 14.75 -7.33 -10.53
N ASN A 243 15.10 -6.59 -9.49
CA ASN A 243 15.83 -7.09 -8.32
C ASN A 243 15.08 -8.23 -7.63
N ILE A 244 13.77 -8.09 -7.41
CA ILE A 244 12.95 -9.15 -6.79
C ILE A 244 12.98 -10.42 -7.64
N LYS A 245 12.90 -10.29 -8.97
CA LYS A 245 13.00 -11.44 -9.89
C LYS A 245 14.37 -12.10 -9.81
N GLU A 246 15.44 -11.32 -9.79
CA GLU A 246 16.82 -11.80 -9.72
C GLU A 246 17.11 -12.51 -8.40
N VAL A 247 16.83 -11.86 -7.26
CA VAL A 247 17.02 -12.47 -5.93
C VAL A 247 16.14 -13.70 -5.77
N GLY A 248 14.89 -13.67 -6.27
CA GLY A 248 14.01 -14.82 -6.26
C GLY A 248 14.53 -15.99 -7.10
N ALA A 249 15.16 -15.72 -8.25
CA ALA A 249 15.80 -16.75 -9.07
C ALA A 249 17.04 -17.33 -8.38
N HIS A 250 17.91 -16.47 -7.85
CA HIS A 250 19.11 -16.87 -7.10
C HIS A 250 18.74 -17.74 -5.88
N LEU A 251 17.72 -17.34 -5.12
CA LEU A 251 17.21 -18.10 -3.98
C LEU A 251 16.73 -19.50 -4.38
N ARG A 252 16.02 -19.62 -5.51
CA ARG A 252 15.56 -20.92 -6.02
C ARG A 252 16.73 -21.81 -6.44
N GLU A 253 17.75 -21.25 -7.09
CA GLU A 253 18.95 -22.02 -7.47
C GLU A 253 19.74 -22.48 -6.25
N LEU A 254 19.92 -21.62 -5.25
CA LEU A 254 20.52 -22.00 -3.97
C LEU A 254 19.71 -23.07 -3.23
N HIS A 255 18.37 -22.97 -3.27
CA HIS A 255 17.50 -23.96 -2.65
C HIS A 255 17.62 -25.33 -3.33
N LYS A 256 17.67 -25.37 -4.67
CA LYS A 256 17.91 -26.60 -5.44
C LYS A 256 19.28 -27.19 -5.12
N ALA A 257 20.33 -26.38 -5.08
CA ALA A 257 21.69 -26.82 -4.75
C ALA A 257 21.81 -27.40 -3.33
N ALA A 258 20.98 -26.90 -2.39
CA ALA A 258 20.90 -27.41 -1.02
C ALA A 258 20.04 -28.67 -0.85
N GLY A 259 19.52 -29.26 -1.94
CA GLY A 259 18.64 -30.44 -1.88
C GLY A 259 17.21 -30.13 -1.42
N GLY A 260 16.76 -28.89 -1.61
CA GLY A 260 15.41 -28.45 -1.27
C GLY A 260 14.31 -29.11 -2.10
N LEU A 261 13.12 -29.23 -1.51
CA LEU A 261 11.94 -29.84 -2.13
C LEU A 261 11.48 -29.00 -3.32
N MET A 262 11.54 -29.57 -4.53
CA MET A 262 10.94 -28.96 -5.73
C MET A 262 9.46 -29.33 -5.79
N LEU A 263 8.58 -28.34 -5.69
CA LEU A 263 7.17 -28.52 -6.01
C LEU A 263 7.00 -28.56 -7.54
N PRO A 264 6.17 -29.48 -8.08
CA PRO A 264 5.95 -29.64 -9.51
C PRO A 264 5.21 -28.46 -10.16
#